data_AF-A0A6F8T6J1-F1
#
_entry.id   AF-A0A6F8T6J1-F1
#
_cell.length_a   1.000
_cell.length_b   1.000
_cell.length_c   1.000
_cell.angle_alpha   90.00
_cell.angle_beta   90.00
_cell.angle_gamma   90.00
#
_symmetry.space_group_name_H-M   'P 1'
#
loop_
_entity.id
_entity.type
_entity.pdbx_description
1 polymer ?
#
loop_
_entity_poly.entity_id
_entity_poly.type
_entity_poly.pdbx_seq_one_letter_code
_entity_poly.pdbx_strand_id
1 'polypeptide(L)'
;MALQTEFGLTFQEAIYIKPEINIQADSIWITRNIAFNSLDRTIPIRFETQKSILVEIKKMTNGKSIAEFNDYEDTRIAWRKALKKHALPINKAYRYLYAKQMGQYLLPLLGKYETYWVIRSEMGIKSRDSLWRYLNE
;
A
#
# COMPACT_ATOMS: atom_id res chain seq x y z
N MET A 1 1.54 -4.47 -8.01
CA MET A 1 1.05 -5.13 -6.77
C MET A 1 1.85 -4.73 -5.53
N ALA A 2 3.18 -4.66 -5.61
CA ALA A 2 4.10 -4.38 -4.51
C ALA A 2 3.65 -3.28 -3.52
N LEU A 3 3.23 -2.11 -4.02
CA LEU A 3 2.74 -1.02 -3.18
C LEU A 3 1.50 -1.38 -2.32
N GLN A 4 0.63 -2.26 -2.81
CA GLN A 4 -0.55 -2.70 -2.07
C GLN A 4 -0.18 -3.76 -1.03
N THR A 5 0.78 -4.64 -1.35
CA THR A 5 1.14 -5.80 -0.51
C THR A 5 2.15 -5.46 0.57
N GLU A 6 3.09 -4.56 0.29
CA GLU A 6 4.17 -4.20 1.22
C GLU A 6 3.88 -2.90 1.99
N PHE A 7 2.90 -2.09 1.57
CA PHE A 7 2.55 -0.84 2.26
C PHE A 7 1.06 -0.70 2.53
N GLY A 8 0.25 -1.69 2.15
CA GLY A 8 -1.19 -1.65 2.40
C GLY A 8 -1.90 -0.50 1.69
N LEU A 9 -1.37 0.02 0.57
CA LEU A 9 -2.03 1.07 -0.21
C LEU A 9 -3.22 0.52 -0.99
N THR A 10 -4.24 1.36 -1.22
CA THR A 10 -5.23 1.08 -2.26
C THR A 10 -4.60 1.14 -3.65
N PHE A 11 -5.27 0.55 -4.64
CA PHE A 11 -4.83 0.66 -6.03
C PHE A 11 -4.70 2.12 -6.50
N GLN A 12 -5.68 2.96 -6.13
CA GLN A 12 -5.68 4.37 -6.47
C GLN A 12 -4.52 5.11 -5.81
N GLU A 13 -4.31 4.93 -4.50
CA GLU A 13 -3.15 5.52 -3.80
C GLU A 13 -1.82 5.09 -4.42
N ALA A 14 -1.70 3.81 -4.77
CA ALA A 14 -0.49 3.27 -5.38
C ALA A 14 -0.19 3.88 -6.76
N ILE A 15 -1.21 4.26 -7.53
CA ILE A 15 -1.04 4.90 -8.83
C ILE A 15 -0.63 6.36 -8.68
N TYR A 16 -1.24 7.07 -7.73
CA TYR A 16 -1.06 8.51 -7.56
C TYR A 16 0.07 8.91 -6.61
N ILE A 17 0.73 7.94 -5.97
CA ILE A 17 1.93 8.21 -5.19
C ILE A 17 2.99 8.85 -6.09
N LYS A 18 3.57 9.97 -5.65
CA LYS A 18 4.67 10.65 -6.32
C LYS A 18 5.96 10.34 -5.57
N PRO A 19 6.83 9.45 -6.08
CA PRO A 19 8.04 9.04 -5.37
C PRO A 19 8.94 10.19 -4.91
N GLU A 20 9.01 11.30 -5.66
CA GLU A 20 9.82 12.46 -5.24
C GLU A 20 9.25 13.23 -4.03
N ILE A 21 7.94 13.12 -3.79
CA ILE A 21 7.23 13.91 -2.77
C ILE A 21 6.83 13.03 -1.58
N ASN A 22 6.27 11.87 -1.87
CA ASN A 22 5.63 11.01 -0.88
C ASN A 22 6.61 10.04 -0.23
N ILE A 23 7.75 9.71 -0.85
CA ILE A 23 8.72 8.77 -0.29
C ILE A 23 9.79 9.56 0.46
N GLN A 24 9.89 9.33 1.76
CA GLN A 24 10.91 9.86 2.64
C GLN A 24 11.95 8.78 2.96
N ALA A 25 13.00 9.15 3.69
CA ALA A 25 14.09 8.24 4.02
C ALA A 25 13.64 7.00 4.83
N ASP A 26 12.67 7.17 5.71
CA ASP A 26 12.22 6.16 6.67
C ASP A 26 10.71 5.83 6.57
N SER A 27 9.98 6.52 5.69
CA SER A 27 8.52 6.45 5.67
C SER A 27 7.94 6.86 4.32
N ILE A 28 6.70 6.45 4.08
CA ILE A 28 5.86 6.96 3.00
C ILE A 28 4.80 7.88 3.60
N TRP A 29 4.68 9.08 3.06
CA TRP A 29 3.65 10.04 3.41
C TRP A 29 2.51 9.95 2.39
N ILE A 30 1.36 9.47 2.85
CA ILE A 30 0.14 9.46 2.06
C ILE A 30 -0.65 10.71 2.41
N THR A 31 -0.63 11.66 1.47
CA THR A 31 -1.29 12.95 1.61
C THR A 31 -2.78 12.85 1.30
N ARG A 32 -3.59 13.74 1.89
CA ARG A 32 -5.06 13.76 1.82
C ARG A 32 -5.64 13.77 0.41
N ASN A 33 -4.90 14.28 -0.57
CA ASN A 33 -5.29 14.34 -1.97
C ASN A 33 -5.28 12.97 -2.65
N ILE A 34 -4.47 12.03 -2.16
CA ILE A 34 -4.39 10.66 -2.69
C ILE A 34 -4.98 9.64 -1.71
N ALA A 35 -5.04 9.97 -0.42
CA ALA A 35 -5.59 9.10 0.61
C ALA A 35 -7.07 8.79 0.35
N PHE A 36 -7.45 7.52 0.35
CA PHE A 36 -8.83 7.11 0.07
C PHE A 36 -9.85 7.63 1.10
N ASN A 37 -9.39 7.97 2.30
CA ASN A 37 -10.20 8.48 3.40
C ASN A 37 -10.00 9.99 3.64
N SER A 38 -9.28 10.67 2.74
CA SER A 38 -8.91 12.09 2.81
C SER A 38 -8.13 12.50 4.07
N LEU A 39 -7.48 11.55 4.75
CA LEU A 39 -6.64 11.83 5.93
C LEU A 39 -5.18 11.55 5.62
N ASP A 40 -4.34 12.51 6.00
CA ASP A 40 -2.89 12.36 5.94
C ASP A 40 -2.45 11.22 6.87
N ARG A 41 -1.56 10.36 6.39
CA ARG A 41 -0.98 9.28 7.20
C ARG A 41 0.42 8.92 6.74
N THR A 42 1.16 8.29 7.63
CA THR A 42 2.52 7.82 7.38
C THR A 42 2.58 6.30 7.48
N ILE A 43 3.35 5.68 6.60
CA ILE A 43 3.64 4.25 6.63
C ILE A 43 5.16 4.10 6.79
N PRO A 44 5.66 3.63 7.93
CA PRO A 44 7.09 3.48 8.15
C PRO A 44 7.66 2.33 7.33
N ILE A 45 8.92 2.50 6.94
CA ILE A 45 9.70 1.49 6.23
C ILE A 45 10.38 0.61 7.27
N ARG A 46 9.99 -0.67 7.30
CA ARG A 46 10.43 -1.69 8.26
C ARG A 46 11.34 -2.75 7.66
N PHE A 47 11.21 -3.03 6.36
CA PHE A 47 11.92 -4.12 5.69
C PHE A 47 12.78 -3.61 4.54
N GLU A 48 13.87 -4.32 4.26
CA GLU A 48 14.72 -4.03 3.10
C GLU A 48 13.97 -4.24 1.77
N THR A 49 12.99 -5.15 1.73
CA THR A 49 12.09 -5.34 0.58
C THR A 49 11.28 -4.07 0.28
N GLN A 50 10.80 -3.38 1.31
CA GLN A 50 10.10 -2.10 1.14
C GLN A 50 11.04 -1.05 0.57
N LYS A 51 12.27 -0.94 1.09
CA LYS A 51 13.28 0.01 0.56
C LYS A 51 13.58 -0.25 -0.91
N SER A 52 13.82 -1.51 -1.29
CA SER A 52 14.16 -1.85 -2.68
C SER A 52 13.02 -1.51 -3.66
N ILE A 53 11.78 -1.80 -3.28
CA ILE A 53 10.58 -1.44 -4.07
C ILE A 53 10.48 0.09 -4.26
N LEU A 54 10.77 0.86 -3.23
CA LEU A 54 10.69 2.33 -3.29
C LEU A 54 11.80 2.93 -4.16
N VAL A 55 13.01 2.36 -4.12
CA VAL A 55 14.10 2.74 -5.02
C VAL A 55 13.75 2.41 -6.47
N GLU A 56 13.22 1.20 -6.70
CA GLU A 56 12.83 0.75 -8.04
C GLU A 56 11.73 1.64 -8.62
N ILE A 57 10.66 1.91 -7.87
CA ILE A 57 9.56 2.74 -8.38
C ILE A 57 10.02 4.17 -8.66
N LYS A 58 10.84 4.76 -7.77
CA LYS A 58 11.39 6.11 -7.98
C LYS A 58 12.20 6.19 -9.27
N LYS A 59 13.00 5.15 -9.56
CA LYS A 59 13.77 5.05 -10.79
C LYS A 59 12.88 4.85 -12.02
N MET A 60 11.92 3.92 -11.96
CA MET A 60 11.03 3.60 -13.08
C MET A 60 10.14 4.77 -13.49
N THR A 61 9.68 5.56 -12.51
CA THR A 61 8.82 6.72 -12.76
C THR A 61 9.58 8.03 -12.73
N ASN A 62 10.92 8.02 -12.72
CA ASN A 62 11.73 9.24 -12.65
C ASN A 62 11.18 10.29 -11.65
N GLY A 63 10.77 9.82 -10.47
CA GLY A 63 10.18 10.65 -9.41
C GLY A 63 8.69 11.04 -9.53
N LYS A 64 8.02 10.82 -10.67
CA LYS A 64 6.59 11.17 -10.85
C LYS A 64 5.65 10.00 -10.48
N SER A 65 4.36 10.25 -10.44
CA SER A 65 3.36 9.19 -10.21
C SER A 65 3.19 8.29 -11.43
N ILE A 66 2.67 7.07 -11.22
CA ILE A 66 2.38 6.13 -12.32
C ILE A 66 1.34 6.76 -13.26
N ALA A 67 0.33 7.45 -12.72
CA ALA A 67 -0.69 8.17 -13.49
C ALA A 67 -0.11 9.26 -14.41
N GLU A 68 1.03 9.86 -14.04
CA GLU A 68 1.69 10.87 -14.87
C GLU A 68 2.51 10.25 -16.01
N PHE A 69 2.85 8.97 -15.93
CA PHE A 69 3.53 8.22 -16.98
C PHE A 69 2.57 7.52 -17.93
N ASN A 70 1.53 6.91 -17.36
CA ASN A 70 0.50 6.19 -18.06
C ASN A 70 -0.85 6.65 -17.53
N ASP A 71 -1.82 6.85 -18.42
CA ASP A 71 -3.18 7.17 -17.99
C ASP A 71 -3.71 6.13 -16.97
N TYR A 72 -4.62 6.59 -16.11
CA TYR A 72 -5.20 5.75 -15.06
C TYR A 72 -5.87 4.50 -15.65
N GLU A 73 -6.66 4.64 -16.72
CA GLU A 73 -7.38 3.51 -17.31
C GLU A 73 -6.42 2.54 -18.00
N ASP A 74 -5.39 3.04 -18.68
CA ASP A 74 -4.35 2.19 -19.28
C ASP A 74 -3.60 1.38 -18.21
N THR A 75 -3.22 2.04 -17.12
CA THR A 75 -2.59 1.39 -15.97
C THR A 75 -3.50 0.33 -15.36
N ARG A 76 -4.79 0.63 -15.23
CA ARG A 76 -5.81 -0.30 -14.71
C ARG A 76 -6.03 -1.50 -15.62
N ILE A 77 -6.07 -1.30 -16.94
CA ILE A 77 -6.20 -2.38 -17.91
C ILE A 77 -4.96 -3.28 -17.88
N ALA A 78 -3.76 -2.68 -17.92
CA ALA A 78 -2.50 -3.41 -17.82
C ALA A 78 -2.43 -4.22 -16.52
N TRP A 79 -2.86 -3.61 -15.41
CA TRP A 79 -2.94 -4.26 -14.10
C TRP A 79 -3.87 -5.48 -14.12
N ARG A 80 -5.09 -5.33 -14.63
CA ARG A 80 -6.07 -6.42 -14.75
C ARG A 80 -5.57 -7.55 -15.66
N LYS A 81 -4.91 -7.20 -16.76
CA LYS A 81 -4.31 -8.17 -17.69
C LYS A 81 -3.21 -8.98 -17.01
N ALA A 82 -2.35 -8.32 -16.22
CA ALA A 82 -1.31 -9.00 -15.45
C ALA A 82 -1.92 -9.97 -14.42
N LEU A 83 -2.94 -9.54 -13.66
CA LEU A 83 -3.63 -10.43 -12.72
C LEU A 83 -4.23 -11.66 -13.41
N LYS A 84 -4.94 -11.45 -14.53
CA LYS A 84 -5.51 -12.55 -15.32
C LYS A 84 -4.43 -13.52 -15.82
N LYS A 85 -3.29 -13.01 -16.29
CA LYS A 85 -2.16 -13.82 -16.76
C LYS A 85 -1.62 -14.75 -15.65
N HIS A 86 -1.67 -14.30 -14.40
CA HIS A 86 -1.23 -15.07 -13.24
C HIS A 86 -2.37 -15.82 -12.52
N ALA A 87 -3.54 -15.95 -13.14
CA ALA A 87 -4.73 -16.59 -12.55
C ALA A 87 -5.14 -15.98 -11.19
N LEU A 88 -4.88 -14.69 -11.01
CA LEU A 88 -5.15 -13.96 -9.78
C LEU A 88 -6.53 -13.25 -9.84
N PRO A 89 -7.34 -13.29 -8.76
CA PRO A 89 -8.65 -12.64 -8.74
C PRO A 89 -8.60 -11.12 -8.91
N ILE A 90 -9.24 -10.62 -9.97
CA ILE A 90 -9.23 -9.18 -10.31
C ILE A 90 -10.00 -8.32 -9.29
N ASN A 91 -11.03 -8.88 -8.67
CA ASN A 91 -11.90 -8.17 -7.73
C ASN A 91 -11.41 -8.24 -6.27
N LYS A 92 -10.26 -8.88 -6.02
CA LYS A 92 -9.69 -9.01 -4.67
C LYS A 92 -8.75 -7.84 -4.39
N ALA A 93 -8.88 -7.25 -3.21
CA ALA A 93 -7.92 -6.27 -2.72
C ALA A 93 -6.73 -7.01 -2.12
N TYR A 94 -5.51 -6.78 -2.63
CA TYR A 94 -4.32 -7.49 -2.13
C TYR A 94 -3.72 -6.90 -0.85
N ARG A 95 -4.35 -5.86 -0.31
CA ARG A 95 -3.97 -5.16 0.93
C ARG A 95 -4.00 -6.06 2.17
N TYR A 96 -4.73 -7.18 2.11
CA TYR A 96 -4.76 -8.16 3.20
C TYR A 96 -3.38 -8.78 3.45
N LEU A 97 -2.54 -8.90 2.42
CA LEU A 97 -1.19 -9.42 2.55
C LEU A 97 -0.34 -8.55 3.47
N TYR A 98 -0.45 -7.22 3.31
CA TYR A 98 0.18 -6.26 4.22
C TYR A 98 -0.32 -6.44 5.65
N ALA A 99 -1.64 -6.48 5.85
CA ALA A 99 -2.24 -6.60 7.17
C ALA A 99 -1.79 -7.88 7.89
N LYS A 100 -1.72 -9.01 7.19
CA LYS A 100 -1.24 -10.28 7.75
C LYS A 100 0.23 -10.25 8.11
N GLN A 101 1.08 -9.74 7.21
CA GLN A 101 2.52 -9.61 7.46
C GLN A 101 2.79 -8.69 8.66
N MET A 102 2.14 -7.52 8.71
CA MET A 102 2.28 -6.60 9.83
C MET A 102 1.70 -7.18 11.12
N GLY A 103 0.58 -7.92 11.02
CA GLY A 103 0.00 -8.63 12.15
C GLY A 103 1.00 -9.62 12.76
N GLN A 104 1.65 -10.44 11.94
CA GLN A 104 2.66 -11.39 12.40
C GLN A 104 3.90 -10.70 12.98
N TYR A 105 4.35 -9.61 12.36
CA TYR A 105 5.55 -8.89 12.78
C TYR A 105 5.34 -8.06 14.05
N LEU A 106 4.24 -7.31 14.17
CA LEU A 106 4.00 -6.36 15.25
C LEU A 106 3.37 -7.00 16.49
N LEU A 107 2.57 -8.06 16.33
CA LEU A 107 1.87 -8.70 17.45
C LEU A 107 2.80 -9.13 18.60
N PRO A 108 3.95 -9.79 18.37
CA PRO A 108 4.87 -10.14 19.45
C PRO A 108 5.59 -8.93 20.07
N LEU A 109 5.63 -7.79 19.37
CA LEU A 109 6.36 -6.59 19.80
C LEU A 109 5.47 -5.63 20.60
N LEU A 110 4.22 -5.46 20.17
CA LEU A 110 3.32 -4.42 20.67
C LEU A 110 2.11 -4.96 21.41
N GLY A 111 1.79 -6.25 21.25
CA GLY A 111 0.52 -6.81 21.69
C GLY A 111 -0.63 -6.47 20.73
N LYS A 112 -1.80 -7.05 21.02
CA LYS A 112 -2.93 -7.09 20.07
C LYS A 112 -3.55 -5.73 19.79
N TYR A 113 -3.78 -4.93 20.83
CA TYR A 113 -4.50 -3.65 20.70
C TYR A 113 -3.69 -2.67 19.85
N GLU A 114 -2.43 -2.47 20.22
CA GLU A 114 -1.48 -1.55 19.59
C GLU A 114 -1.19 -1.99 18.15
N THR A 115 -0.96 -3.29 17.91
CA THR A 115 -0.77 -3.82 16.55
C THR A 115 -1.94 -3.47 15.64
N TYR A 116 -3.17 -3.69 16.11
CA TYR A 116 -4.36 -3.44 15.30
C TYR A 116 -4.58 -1.94 15.07
N TRP A 117 -4.20 -1.11 16.05
CA TRP A 117 -4.22 0.34 15.88
C TRP A 117 -3.20 0.81 14.84
N VAL A 118 -1.96 0.32 14.90
CA VAL A 118 -0.89 0.66 13.95
C VAL A 118 -1.30 0.29 12.52
N ILE A 119 -1.73 -0.96 12.30
CA ILE A 119 -2.12 -1.43 10.95
C ILE A 119 -3.28 -0.58 10.41
N ARG A 120 -4.28 -0.26 11.24
CA ARG A 120 -5.40 0.60 10.83
C ARG A 120 -4.95 2.00 10.48
N SER A 121 -4.07 2.59 11.27
CA SER A 121 -3.52 3.92 11.03
C SER A 121 -2.81 3.95 9.67
N GLU A 122 -1.90 3.01 9.44
CA GLU A 122 -1.08 2.92 8.21
C GLU A 122 -1.91 2.61 6.97
N MET A 123 -2.94 1.77 7.10
CA MET A 123 -3.86 1.45 6.01
C MET A 123 -4.99 2.47 5.87
N GLY A 124 -5.10 3.48 6.74
CA GLY A 124 -6.20 4.46 6.77
C GLY A 124 -7.58 3.86 7.10
N ILE A 125 -7.65 2.70 7.74
CA ILE A 125 -8.89 1.97 7.99
C ILE A 125 -9.58 2.47 9.27
N LYS A 126 -10.80 2.98 9.13
CA LYS A 126 -11.62 3.44 10.26
C LYS A 126 -12.31 2.33 11.03
N SER A 127 -12.78 1.25 10.39
CA SER A 127 -13.53 0.19 11.08
C SER A 127 -12.63 -0.96 11.56
N ARG A 128 -12.91 -1.48 12.76
CA ARG A 128 -12.30 -2.71 13.27
C ARG A 128 -12.68 -3.92 12.42
N ASP A 129 -13.92 -3.96 11.91
CA ASP A 129 -14.41 -5.08 11.09
C ASP A 129 -13.67 -5.15 9.75
N SER A 130 -13.36 -4.00 9.15
CA SER A 130 -12.57 -3.94 7.93
C SER A 130 -11.16 -4.49 8.14
N LEU A 131 -10.50 -4.15 9.25
CA LEU A 131 -9.21 -4.74 9.60
C LEU A 131 -9.35 -6.25 9.83
N TRP A 132 -10.36 -6.68 10.58
CA TRP A 132 -10.57 -8.08 10.89
C TRP A 132 -10.72 -8.92 9.61
N ARG A 133 -11.46 -8.44 8.61
CA ARG A 133 -11.57 -9.10 7.30
C ARG A 133 -10.20 -9.27 6.66
N TYR A 134 -9.39 -8.22 6.59
CA TYR A 134 -8.03 -8.32 6.02
C TYR A 134 -7.12 -9.29 6.78
N LEU A 135 -7.26 -9.39 8.10
CA LEU A 135 -6.46 -10.33 8.90
C LEU A 135 -6.91 -11.79 8.70
N ASN A 136 -8.16 -12.04 8.29
CA ASN A 136 -8.77 -13.38 8.21
C ASN A 136 -9.17 -13.81 6.78
N GLU A 137 -8.73 -13.09 5.76
CA GLU A 137 -9.06 -13.35 4.33
C GLU A 137 -8.38 -14.58 3.70
#